data_AF-M5BSI6-F1
#
_entry.id   AF-M5BSI6-F1
#
_cell.length_a   1.000
_cell.length_b   1.000
_cell.length_c   1.000
_cell.angle_alpha   90.00
_cell.angle_beta   90.00
_cell.angle_gamma   90.00
#
_symmetry.space_group_name_H-M   'P 1'
#
loop_
_entity.id
_entity.type
_entity.pdbx_description
1 polymer ?
#
loop_
_entity_poly.entity_id
_entity_poly.type
_entity_poly.pdbx_seq_one_letter_code
_entity_poly.pdbx_strand_id
1 'polypeptide(L)' 'MGKIAEIKDAHDTRVLFSAASPNGDVVATGAGDENLKFWKIWEIPKKTAVRKREEESRRTSVSKAIR' A
#
# COMPACT_ATOMS: atom_id res chain seq x y z
N MET A 1 20.09 -8.36 3.14
CA MET A 1 18.61 -8.37 3.17
C MET A 1 18.19 -8.50 4.62
N GLY A 2 17.43 -7.53 5.16
CA GLY A 2 17.01 -7.50 6.57
C GLY A 2 15.51 -7.78 6.72
N LYS A 3 15.12 -8.28 7.89
CA LYS A 3 13.71 -8.45 8.28
C LYS A 3 13.05 -7.08 8.46
N ILE A 4 11.94 -6.85 7.76
CA ILE A 4 11.25 -5.54 7.76
C ILE A 4 10.07 -5.48 8.74
N ALA A 5 9.46 -6.61 9.08
CA ALA A 5 8.31 -6.68 9.98
C ALA A 5 8.21 -8.09 10.60
N GLU A 6 7.55 -8.17 11.76
CA GLU A 6 7.12 -9.41 12.39
C GLU A 6 5.69 -9.24 12.87
N ILE A 7 4.85 -10.21 12.59
CA ILE A 7 3.47 -10.24 13.05
C ILE A 7 3.34 -11.46 13.93
N LYS A 8 3.30 -11.23 15.25
CA LYS A 8 3.05 -12.29 16.23
C LYS A 8 1.57 -12.67 16.19
N ASP A 9 1.29 -13.94 16.42
CA ASP A 9 -0.07 -14.48 16.51
C ASP A 9 -0.94 -14.11 15.29
N ALA A 10 -0.34 -14.18 14.10
CA ALA A 10 -1.00 -13.83 12.85
C ALA A 10 -2.23 -14.72 12.59
N HIS A 11 -2.16 -16.01 12.94
CA HIS A 11 -3.23 -17.00 12.84
C HIS A 11 -3.17 -17.94 14.04
N ASP A 12 -4.31 -18.53 14.41
CA ASP A 12 -4.40 -19.47 15.55
C ASP A 12 -3.82 -20.84 15.21
N THR A 13 -3.66 -21.11 13.90
CA THR A 13 -3.07 -22.32 13.36
C THR A 13 -1.98 -21.99 12.34
N ARG A 14 -1.33 -23.02 11.79
CA ARG A 14 -0.28 -22.87 10.79
C ARG A 14 -0.82 -22.21 9.51
N VAL A 15 -0.13 -21.17 9.06
CA VAL A 15 -0.36 -20.57 7.73
C VAL A 15 -0.04 -21.58 6.64
N LEU A 16 -0.99 -21.79 5.72
CA LEU A 16 -0.88 -22.76 4.63
C LEU A 16 -0.60 -22.07 3.29
N PHE A 17 -1.13 -20.86 3.10
CA PHE A 17 -1.04 -20.13 1.84
C PHE A 17 -0.73 -18.66 2.08
N SER A 18 0.02 -18.08 1.14
CA SER A 18 0.30 -16.64 1.08
C SER A 18 0.27 -16.17 -0.38
N ALA A 19 -0.28 -14.99 -0.62
CA ALA A 19 -0.28 -14.36 -1.94
C ALA A 19 -0.03 -12.85 -1.81
N ALA A 20 0.89 -12.32 -2.62
CA ALA A 20 1.10 -10.89 -2.73
C ALA A 20 0.13 -10.29 -3.75
N SER A 21 -0.37 -9.09 -3.47
CA SER A 21 -1.14 -8.33 -4.45
C SER A 21 -0.25 -7.98 -5.65
N PRO A 22 -0.79 -7.89 -6.88
CA PRO A 22 -0.01 -7.48 -8.05
C PRO A 22 0.60 -6.07 -7.92
N ASN A 23 0.00 -5.22 -7.09
CA ASN A 23 0.49 -3.86 -6.80
C ASN A 23 1.55 -3.83 -5.69
N GLY A 24 1.80 -4.97 -5.02
CA GLY A 24 2.81 -5.13 -3.98
C GLY A 24 2.48 -4.51 -2.63
N ASP A 25 1.30 -3.95 -2.43
CA ASP A 25 0.90 -3.20 -1.24
C ASP A 25 0.28 -4.06 -0.13
N VAL A 26 -0.30 -5.20 -0.50
CA VAL A 26 -1.04 -6.10 0.39
C VAL A 26 -0.56 -7.52 0.22
N VAL A 27 -0.51 -8.27 1.31
CA VAL A 27 -0.35 -9.74 1.31
C VAL A 27 -1.57 -10.38 1.95
N ALA A 28 -2.13 -11.38 1.29
CA ALA A 28 -3.17 -12.23 1.83
C ALA A 28 -2.55 -13.51 2.40
N THR A 29 -3.01 -13.95 3.57
CA THR A 29 -2.62 -15.23 4.20
C THR A 29 -3.85 -16.04 4.56
N GLY A 30 -3.82 -17.34 4.26
CA GLY A 30 -4.84 -18.30 4.66
C GLY A 30 -4.24 -19.41 5.54
N ALA A 31 -4.97 -19.78 6.59
CA ALA A 31 -4.56 -20.82 7.53
C ALA A 31 -5.69 -21.82 7.80
N GLY A 32 -5.39 -22.86 8.59
CA GLY A 32 -6.36 -23.89 9.00
C GLY A 32 -7.34 -23.43 10.09
N ASP A 33 -7.25 -22.17 10.53
CA ASP A 33 -8.22 -21.52 11.42
C ASP A 33 -9.42 -20.96 10.65
N GLU A 34 -9.55 -21.37 9.38
CA GLU A 34 -10.60 -20.97 8.43
C GLU A 34 -10.67 -19.46 8.17
N ASN A 35 -9.61 -18.73 8.56
CA ASN A 35 -9.52 -17.29 8.37
C ASN A 35 -8.63 -16.94 7.17
N LEU A 36 -9.07 -15.94 6.41
CA LEU A 36 -8.28 -15.26 5.40
C LEU A 36 -7.98 -13.85 5.89
N LYS A 37 -6.71 -13.55 6.13
CA LYS A 37 -6.26 -12.23 6.66
C LYS A 37 -5.49 -11.46 5.60
N PHE A 38 -5.66 -10.13 5.59
CA PHE A 38 -5.02 -9.21 4.67
C PHE A 38 -4.09 -8.27 5.43
N TRP A 39 -2.85 -8.18 4.99
CA TRP A 39 -1.79 -7.40 5.61
C TRP A 39 -1.32 -6.32 4.65
N LYS A 40 -1.57 -5.06 5.00
CA LYS A 40 -1.04 -3.92 4.24
C LYS A 40 0.44 -3.74 4.61
N ILE A 41 1.33 -3.93 3.64
CA ILE A 41 2.79 -3.85 3.83
C ILE A 41 3.30 -2.48 3.44
N TRP A 42 2.73 -1.88 2.39
CA TRP A 42 3.14 -0.57 1.89
C TRP A 42 1.95 0.36 1.64
N GLU A 43 2.20 1.66 1.72
CA GLU A 43 1.23 2.66 1.29
C GLU A 43 1.33 2.81 -0.24
N ILE A 44 0.25 2.52 -0.97
CA ILE A 44 0.17 2.98 -2.37
C ILE A 44 0.06 4.51 -2.33
N PRO A 45 0.97 5.26 -2.97
CA PRO A 45 0.82 6.71 -3.09
C PRO A 45 -0.50 7.00 -3.81
N LYS A 46 -1.45 7.61 -3.10
CA LYS A 46 -2.77 7.94 -3.65
C LYS A 46 -2.56 8.86 -4.86
N LYS A 47 -3.11 8.50 -6.03
CA LYS A 47 -3.05 9.31 -7.28
C LYS A 47 -3.53 10.76 -7.10
N THR A 48 -4.24 11.07 -6.01
CA THR A 48 -4.64 12.43 -5.62
C THR A 48 -3.45 13.35 -5.34
N ALA A 49 -2.32 12.84 -4.83
CA ALA A 49 -1.13 13.67 -4.58
C ALA A 49 -0.50 14.19 -5.88
N VAL A 50 -0.53 13.38 -6.95
CA VAL A 50 -0.03 13.77 -8.28
C VAL A 50 -0.91 14.85 -8.89
N ARG A 51 -2.25 14.69 -8.82
CA ARG A 51 -3.20 15.70 -9.31
C ARG A 51 -3.05 17.03 -8.58
N LYS A 52 -2.89 17.00 -7.24
CA LYS A 52 -2.76 18.22 -6.43
C LYS A 52 -1.47 18.99 -6.78
N ARG A 53 -0.38 18.28 -7.04
CA ARG A 53 0.91 18.87 -7.42
C ARG A 53 0.90 19.43 -8.85
N GLU A 54 0.25 18.75 -9.79
CA GLU A 54 0.06 19.24 -11.16
C GLU A 54 -0.84 20.48 -11.22
N GLU A 55 -1.91 20.50 -10.43
CA GLU A 55 -2.85 21.63 -10.37
C GLU A 55 -2.20 22.87 -9.72
N GLU A 56 -1.43 22.68 -8.65
CA GLU A 56 -0.67 23.76 -8.01
C GLU A 56 0.45 24.30 -8.91
N SER A 57 1.16 23.42 -9.61
CA SER A 57 2.15 23.76 -10.65
C SER A 57 1.54 24.56 -11.80
N ARG A 58 0.38 24.14 -12.31
CA ARG A 58 -0.33 24.87 -13.37
C ARG A 58 -0.77 26.25 -12.88
N ARG A 59 -1.29 26.35 -11.65
CA ARG A 59 -1.77 27.62 -11.08
C ARG A 59 -0.64 28.63 -10.83
N THR A 60 0.54 28.15 -10.41
CA THR A 60 1.74 29.00 -10.29
C THR A 60 2.31 29.40 -11.64
N SER A 61 2.31 28.49 -12.64
CA SER A 61 2.77 28.80 -13.99
C SER A 61 1.89 29.85 -14.68
N VAL A 62 0.56 29.78 -14.53
CA VAL A 62 -0.38 30.75 -15.09
C VAL A 62 -0.25 32.12 -14.42
N SER A 63 -0.15 32.17 -13.09
CA SER A 63 -0.03 33.44 -12.36
C SER A 63 1.30 34.17 -12.60
N LYS A 64 2.36 33.45 -12.99
CA LYS A 64 3.65 34.05 -13.41
C LYS A 64 3.65 34.56 -14.84
N ALA A 65 2.78 34.03 -15.72
CA ALA A 65 2.68 34.44 -17.12
C ALA A 65 1.80 35.67 -17.36
N ILE A 66 1.00 36.06 -16.36
CA ILE A 66 0.07 37.22 -16.43
C ILE A 66 0.69 38.48 -15.77
N ARG A 67 1.88 38.36 -15.16
CA ARG A 67 2.73 39.50 -14.77
C ARG A 67 3.75 39.77 -15.87
#